data_AF-A0A967LY33-F1
#
_entry.id   AF-A0A967LY33-F1
#
_cell.length_a   1.000
_cell.length_b   1.000
_cell.length_c   1.000
_cell.angle_alpha   90.00
_cell.angle_beta   90.00
_cell.angle_gamma   90.00
#
_symmetry.space_group_name_H-M   'P 1'
#
loop_
_entity.id
_entity.type
_entity.pdbx_description
1 polymer ?
#
loop_
_entity_poly.entity_id
_entity_poly.type
_entity_poly.pdbx_seq_one_letter_code
_entity_poly.pdbx_strand_id
1 'polypeptide(L)'
;VEERLGKKTGILTIGQAGELTLSMANISVKDPDSKIRSHGRGGLGAVMGSKKIKFISVDPAGAEAPSIADPDKFKAAAKTFAKAMLDHPVSGEGLPTYGTNVLVNV
;
A
#
# COMPACT_ATOMS: atom_id res chain seq x y z
N VAL A 1 4.91 -11.33 13.73
CA VAL A 1 3.75 -11.77 12.90
C VAL A 1 4.20 -12.76 11.85
N GLU A 2 5.14 -12.41 10.98
CA GLU A 2 5.64 -13.36 9.96
C GLU A 2 6.28 -14.62 10.54
N GLU A 3 7.08 -14.49 11.60
CA GLU A 3 7.59 -15.65 12.35
C GLU A 3 6.45 -16.56 12.85
N ARG A 4 5.36 -15.97 13.36
CA ARG A 4 4.18 -16.69 13.83
C ARG A 4 3.38 -17.32 12.69
N LEU A 5 3.36 -16.71 11.51
CA LEU A 5 2.55 -17.15 10.36
C LEU A 5 3.34 -18.02 9.37
N GLY A 6 4.67 -18.02 9.43
CA GLY A 6 5.56 -18.81 8.56
C GLY A 6 5.60 -18.36 7.09
N LYS A 7 5.08 -17.18 6.74
CA LYS A 7 4.97 -16.69 5.35
C LYS A 7 5.00 -15.17 5.24
N LYS A 8 5.47 -14.68 4.09
CA LYS A 8 5.37 -13.27 3.70
C LYS A 8 3.92 -12.95 3.33
N THR A 9 3.29 -12.05 4.07
CA THR A 9 1.87 -11.68 3.92
C THR A 9 1.73 -10.16 3.89
N GLY A 10 0.63 -9.68 3.31
CA GLY A 10 0.23 -8.29 3.51
C GLY A 10 -0.19 -8.09 4.97
N ILE A 11 0.27 -7.04 5.63
CA ILE A 11 -0.06 -6.75 7.03
C ILE A 11 -0.58 -5.33 7.16
N LEU A 12 -1.78 -5.17 7.70
CA LEU A 12 -2.30 -3.89 8.18
C LEU A 12 -2.17 -3.87 9.71
N THR A 13 -1.58 -2.84 10.29
CA THR A 13 -1.29 -2.80 11.72
C THR A 13 -1.42 -1.40 12.30
N ILE A 14 -1.68 -1.34 13.61
CA ILE A 14 -1.63 -0.10 14.40
C ILE A 14 -0.46 -0.14 15.38
N GLY A 15 0.14 1.03 15.62
CA GLY A 15 1.07 1.25 16.73
C GLY A 15 0.36 1.60 18.04
N GLN A 16 1.13 1.99 19.05
CA GLN A 16 0.61 2.42 20.35
C GLN A 16 -0.38 3.59 20.24
N ALA A 17 -0.18 4.50 19.27
CA ALA A 17 -1.12 5.60 19.03
C ALA A 17 -2.55 5.09 18.71
N GLY A 18 -2.67 3.99 17.97
CA GLY A 18 -3.96 3.37 17.71
C GLY A 18 -4.52 2.67 18.94
N GLU A 19 -3.69 1.95 19.69
CA GLU A 19 -4.07 1.30 20.96
C GLU A 19 -4.61 2.28 21.99
N LEU A 20 -4.00 3.47 22.08
CA LEU A 20 -4.42 4.57 22.94
C LEU A 20 -5.52 5.44 22.32
N THR A 21 -6.04 5.07 21.15
CA THR A 21 -7.12 5.78 20.44
C THR A 21 -6.84 7.27 20.16
N LEU A 22 -5.57 7.62 19.92
CA LEU A 22 -5.19 9.00 19.60
C LEU A 22 -5.79 9.42 18.25
N SER A 23 -6.40 10.60 18.19
CA SER A 23 -7.22 11.08 17.06
C SER A 23 -6.53 11.08 15.69
N MET A 24 -5.19 11.13 15.66
CA MET A 24 -4.38 11.13 14.43
C MET A 24 -3.65 9.80 14.17
N ALA A 25 -4.01 8.72 14.89
CA ALA A 25 -3.39 7.42 14.69
C ALA A 25 -3.64 6.88 13.27
N ASN A 26 -2.56 6.43 12.63
CA ASN A 26 -2.59 5.86 11.29
C ASN A 26 -2.80 4.33 11.32
N ILE A 27 -3.07 3.77 10.15
CA ILE A 27 -2.87 2.34 9.88
C ILE A 27 -1.64 2.20 8.97
N SER A 28 -0.64 1.45 9.43
CA SER A 28 0.54 1.11 8.63
C SER A 28 0.26 -0.17 7.84
N VAL A 29 0.62 -0.19 6.56
CA VAL A 29 0.45 -1.34 5.67
C VAL A 29 1.81 -1.78 5.18
N LYS A 30 2.12 -3.06 5.35
CA LYS A 30 3.29 -3.70 4.75
C LYS A 30 2.82 -4.66 3.67
N ASP A 31 3.37 -4.54 2.46
CA ASP A 31 3.11 -5.52 1.40
C ASP A 31 3.98 -6.79 1.57
N PRO A 32 3.72 -7.87 0.82
CA PRO A 32 4.53 -9.09 0.90
C PRO A 32 6.03 -8.90 0.56
N ASP A 33 6.37 -7.81 -0.14
CA ASP A 33 7.75 -7.44 -0.48
C ASP A 33 8.39 -6.51 0.58
N SER A 34 7.75 -6.37 1.74
CA SER A 34 8.19 -5.53 2.87
C SER A 34 8.22 -4.01 2.60
N LYS A 35 7.53 -3.52 1.57
CA LYS A 35 7.36 -2.07 1.37
C LYS A 35 6.28 -1.54 2.30
N ILE A 36 6.51 -0.35 2.85
CA ILE A 36 5.61 0.28 3.81
C ILE A 36 4.78 1.37 3.14
N ARG A 37 3.47 1.35 3.42
CA ARG A 37 2.48 2.35 3.06
C ARG A 37 1.73 2.79 4.33
N SER A 38 1.06 3.94 4.28
CA SER A 38 0.35 4.49 5.43
C SER A 38 -1.00 5.09 5.05
N HIS A 39 -2.04 4.68 5.76
CA HIS A 39 -3.31 5.41 5.83
C HIS A 39 -3.19 6.46 6.95
N GLY A 40 -2.49 7.55 6.63
CA GLY A 40 -1.93 8.48 7.62
C GLY A 40 -2.91 9.47 8.26
N ARG A 41 -4.10 9.69 7.69
CA ARG A 41 -5.02 10.77 8.09
C ARG A 41 -6.41 10.22 8.41
N GLY A 42 -7.18 11.00 9.16
CA GLY A 42 -8.59 10.70 9.48
C GLY A 42 -8.79 9.77 10.68
N GLY A 43 -7.74 9.44 11.45
CA GLY A 43 -7.87 8.70 12.71
C GLY A 43 -8.28 7.22 12.55
N LEU A 44 -8.09 6.62 11.37
CA LEU A 44 -8.47 5.23 11.12
C LEU A 44 -7.78 4.24 12.07
N GLY A 45 -6.55 4.54 12.51
CA GLY A 45 -5.84 3.74 13.50
C GLY A 45 -6.51 3.76 14.88
N ALA A 46 -7.12 4.88 15.27
CA ALA A 46 -7.87 4.98 16.52
C ALA A 46 -9.16 4.16 16.45
N VAL A 47 -9.85 4.20 15.31
CA VAL A 47 -11.05 3.37 15.09
C VAL A 47 -10.69 1.88 15.17
N MET A 48 -9.61 1.45 14.52
CA MET A 48 -9.12 0.06 14.58
C MET A 48 -8.73 -0.36 16.01
N GLY A 49 -8.04 0.51 16.75
CA GLY A 49 -7.65 0.27 18.14
C GLY A 49 -8.83 0.23 19.11
N SER A 50 -9.85 1.07 18.92
CA SER A 50 -11.09 1.04 19.73
C SER A 50 -11.82 -0.31 19.63
N LYS A 51 -11.62 -1.04 18.54
CA LYS A 51 -12.14 -2.39 18.31
C LYS A 51 -11.19 -3.49 18.81
N LYS A 52 -10.10 -3.13 19.48
CA LYS A 52 -9.04 -4.04 19.98
C LYS A 52 -8.38 -4.88 18.88
N ILE A 53 -8.29 -4.36 17.66
CA ILE A 53 -7.64 -5.06 16.54
C ILE A 53 -6.21 -4.56 16.41
N LYS A 54 -5.22 -5.41 16.73
CA LYS A 54 -3.79 -5.05 16.64
C LYS A 54 -3.28 -5.08 15.19
N PHE A 55 -3.63 -6.11 14.44
CA PHE A 55 -3.25 -6.27 13.04
C PHE A 55 -4.25 -7.13 12.28
N ILE A 56 -4.22 -7.03 10.96
CA ILE A 56 -4.89 -7.91 10.00
C ILE A 56 -3.81 -8.43 9.05
N SER A 57 -3.71 -9.75 8.89
CA SER A 57 -2.84 -10.40 7.90
C SER A 57 -3.65 -10.85 6.69
N VAL A 58 -3.15 -10.56 5.50
CA VAL A 58 -3.75 -10.95 4.21
C VAL A 58 -2.81 -11.93 3.53
N ASP A 59 -3.30 -13.15 3.35
CA ASP A 59 -2.62 -14.21 2.60
C ASP A 59 -3.30 -14.41 1.25
N PRO A 60 -2.58 -14.26 0.12
CA PRO A 60 -3.15 -14.48 -1.20
C PRO A 60 -3.27 -15.97 -1.57
N ALA A 61 -2.77 -16.91 -0.75
CA ALA A 61 -2.85 -18.33 -1.07
C ALA A 61 -4.31 -18.79 -1.28
N GLY A 62 -4.58 -19.36 -2.45
CA GLY A 62 -5.93 -19.81 -2.83
C GLY A 62 -6.88 -18.70 -3.30
N ALA A 63 -6.42 -17.45 -3.38
CA ALA A 63 -7.21 -16.37 -3.96
C ALA A 63 -7.20 -16.45 -5.49
N GLU A 64 -8.37 -16.26 -6.10
CA GLU A 64 -8.50 -16.12 -7.55
C GLU A 64 -8.18 -14.69 -7.99
N ALA A 65 -7.54 -14.56 -9.17
CA ALA A 65 -7.35 -13.26 -9.79
C ALA A 65 -8.71 -12.68 -10.20
N PRO A 66 -8.91 -11.34 -10.08
CA PRO A 66 -10.13 -10.71 -10.57
C PRO A 66 -10.35 -10.99 -12.07
N SER A 67 -11.58 -11.30 -12.45
CA SER A 67 -11.95 -11.50 -13.85
C SER A 67 -11.81 -10.20 -14.64
N ILE A 68 -11.11 -10.25 -15.77
CA ILE A 68 -10.99 -9.12 -16.71
C ILE A 68 -11.95 -9.38 -17.88
N ALA A 69 -12.91 -8.49 -18.09
CA ALA A 69 -13.95 -8.67 -19.11
C ALA A 69 -13.39 -8.76 -20.54
N ASP A 70 -12.34 -8.00 -20.84
CA ASP A 70 -11.61 -8.02 -22.11
C ASP A 70 -10.10 -7.99 -21.84
N PRO A 71 -9.44 -9.16 -21.72
CA PRO A 71 -8.02 -9.25 -21.37
C PRO A 71 -7.10 -8.56 -22.36
N ASP A 72 -7.39 -8.64 -23.66
CA ASP A 72 -6.54 -8.09 -24.71
C ASP A 72 -6.63 -6.56 -24.73
N LYS A 73 -7.84 -6.01 -24.63
CA LYS A 73 -8.04 -4.55 -24.55
C LYS A 73 -7.45 -3.98 -23.26
N PHE A 74 -7.59 -4.68 -22.13
CA PHE A 74 -6.97 -4.26 -20.87
C PHE A 74 -5.45 -4.23 -20.98
N LYS A 75 -4.84 -5.29 -21.53
CA LYS A 75 -3.40 -5.38 -21.73
C LYS A 75 -2.87 -4.28 -22.67
N ALA A 76 -3.60 -4.00 -23.75
CA ALA A 76 -3.25 -2.92 -24.67
C ALA A 76 -3.31 -1.54 -23.98
N ALA A 77 -4.37 -1.26 -23.23
CA ALA A 77 -4.51 -0.01 -22.47
C ALA A 77 -3.43 0.14 -21.39
N ALA A 78 -3.15 -0.92 -20.62
CA ALA A 78 -2.12 -0.93 -19.60
C ALA A 78 -0.72 -0.64 -20.19
N LYS A 79 -0.40 -1.22 -21.36
CA LYS A 79 0.87 -0.94 -22.06
C LYS A 79 0.98 0.52 -22.50
N THR A 80 -0.10 1.09 -23.06
CA THR A 80 -0.13 2.50 -23.45
C THR A 80 0.06 3.42 -22.24
N PHE A 81 -0.64 3.16 -21.14
CA PHE A 81 -0.51 3.93 -19.90
C PHE A 81 0.90 3.83 -19.29
N ALA A 82 1.44 2.62 -19.19
CA ALA A 82 2.78 2.40 -18.66
C ALA A 82 3.85 3.14 -19.49
N LYS A 83 3.72 3.11 -20.83
CA LYS A 83 4.62 3.87 -21.71
C LYS A 83 4.50 5.38 -21.46
N ALA A 84 3.29 5.93 -21.39
CA ALA A 84 3.10 7.36 -21.12
C ALA A 84 3.71 7.79 -19.78
N MET A 85 3.64 6.94 -18.75
CA MET A 85 4.26 7.19 -17.45
C MET A 85 5.80 7.19 -17.52
N LEU A 86 6.39 6.30 -18.32
CA LEU A 86 7.84 6.22 -18.50
C LEU A 86 8.39 7.35 -19.37
N ASP A 87 7.66 7.74 -20.42
CA ASP A 87 8.09 8.79 -21.36
C ASP A 87 7.96 10.21 -20.77
N HIS A 88 7.22 10.39 -19.67
CA HIS A 88 7.00 11.71 -19.06
C HIS A 88 8.14 12.05 -18.07
N PRO A 89 8.78 13.24 -18.17
CA PRO A 89 10.00 13.55 -17.42
C PRO A 89 9.83 13.50 -15.89
N VAL A 90 8.66 13.89 -15.36
CA VAL A 90 8.43 13.86 -13.91
C VAL A 90 8.29 12.42 -13.40
N SER A 91 7.55 11.56 -14.09
CA SER A 91 7.23 10.21 -13.61
C SER A 91 8.23 9.14 -14.06
N GLY A 92 8.93 9.38 -15.18
CA GLY A 92 9.94 8.49 -15.74
C GLY A 92 11.36 8.79 -15.24
N GLU A 93 11.67 10.04 -14.90
CA GLU A 93 13.03 10.44 -14.48
C GLU A 93 13.06 11.01 -13.06
N GLY A 94 12.30 12.08 -12.79
CA GLY A 94 12.36 12.80 -11.50
C GLY A 94 11.94 11.96 -10.29
N LEU A 95 10.71 11.44 -10.29
CA LEU A 95 10.16 10.65 -9.18
C LEU A 95 10.92 9.33 -8.93
N PRO A 96 11.34 8.55 -9.94
CA PRO A 96 12.13 7.35 -9.71
C PRO A 96 13.51 7.64 -9.10
N THR A 97 14.14 8.77 -9.45
CA THR A 97 15.49 9.12 -9.01
C THR A 97 15.51 9.69 -7.59
N TYR A 98 14.58 10.59 -7.28
CA TYR A 98 14.61 11.39 -6.04
C TYR A 98 13.43 11.12 -5.09
N GLY A 99 12.46 10.30 -5.53
CA GLY A 99 11.20 10.12 -4.83
C GLY A 99 10.33 11.38 -4.81
N THR A 100 9.27 11.37 -3.98
CA THR A 100 8.38 12.54 -3.80
C THR A 100 9.12 13.80 -3.35
N ASN A 101 10.28 13.64 -2.72
CA ASN A 101 11.10 14.75 -2.22
C ASN A 101 11.66 15.64 -3.34
N VAL A 102 11.62 15.21 -4.61
CA VAL A 102 11.96 16.07 -5.75
C VAL A 102 11.24 17.41 -5.68
N LEU A 103 9.96 17.41 -5.26
CA LEU A 103 9.08 18.57 -5.18
C LEU A 103 9.50 19.65 -4.17
N VAL A 104 10.53 19.40 -3.34
CA VAL A 104 11.07 20.43 -2.44
C VAL A 104 11.93 21.44 -3.21
N ASN A 105 12.57 21.01 -4.30
CA ASN A 105 13.54 21.82 -5.05
C ASN A 105 13.04 22.26 -6.44
N VAL A 106 11.79 21.94 -6.80
CA VAL A 106 11.14 22.39 -8.04
C VAL A 106 10.30 23.63 -7.77
#